data_AF-A0A543P9V1-F1
#
_entry.id   AF-A0A543P9V1-F1
#
_cell.length_a   1.000
_cell.length_b   1.000
_cell.length_c   1.000
_cell.angle_alpha   90.00
_cell.angle_beta   90.00
_cell.angle_gamma   90.00
#
_symmetry.space_group_name_H-M   'P 1'
#
loop_
_entity.id
_entity.type
_entity.pdbx_description
1 polymer ?
#
loop_
_entity_poly.entity_id
_entity_poly.type
_entity_poly.pdbx_seq_one_letter_code
_entity_poly.pdbx_strand_id
1 'polypeptide(L)'
;MAGNNAAGRGKTVPEILGLAFGAVYLLVGIVGFFVTGFDDFFAHDTNETLLWFEINGMHNVVHIVIGIAGLLLSRTLAGARTYGWLLAVGYAAAFVYGLIAIGETWDFLSINAADNVLHIATALVGLVIALMPVRNAVDSRR
;
A
#
# COMPACT_ATOMS: atom_id res chain seq x y z
N MET A 1 41.33 -7.26 -19.66
CA MET A 1 39.93 -7.68 -19.83
C MET A 1 39.12 -6.99 -18.75
N ALA A 2 38.07 -6.26 -19.14
CA ALA A 2 37.35 -5.31 -18.29
C ALA A 2 36.71 -5.98 -17.07
N GLY A 3 36.84 -5.33 -15.91
CA GLY A 3 36.34 -5.80 -14.63
C GLY A 3 34.82 -5.86 -14.59
N ASN A 4 34.33 -6.98 -14.07
CA ASN A 4 32.93 -7.22 -13.71
C ASN A 4 32.50 -6.29 -12.58
N ASN A 5 32.11 -5.06 -12.91
CA ASN A 5 31.55 -4.10 -11.93
C ASN A 5 30.01 -4.13 -11.96
N ALA A 6 29.42 -5.31 -11.98
CA ALA A 6 28.00 -5.51 -11.68
C ALA A 6 27.77 -5.59 -10.16
N ALA A 7 28.42 -4.73 -9.37
CA ALA A 7 28.02 -4.50 -7.99
C ALA A 7 26.68 -3.77 -8.05
N GLY A 8 25.58 -4.52 -7.93
CA GLY A 8 24.23 -3.99 -8.03
C GLY A 8 24.05 -2.79 -7.12
N ARG A 9 23.65 -1.65 -7.70
CA ARG A 9 23.26 -0.46 -6.95
C ARG A 9 22.31 -0.87 -5.81
N GLY A 10 22.66 -0.54 -4.57
CA GLY A 10 21.80 -0.77 -3.41
C GLY A 10 20.42 -0.13 -3.63
N LYS A 11 19.36 -0.77 -3.11
CA LYS A 11 18.01 -0.23 -3.21
C LYS A 11 17.94 1.12 -2.48
N THR A 12 17.32 2.09 -3.12
CA THR A 12 17.00 3.41 -2.59
C THR A 12 15.90 3.31 -1.54
N VAL A 13 15.78 4.32 -0.68
CA VAL A 13 14.74 4.37 0.35
C VAL A 13 13.32 4.24 -0.23
N PRO A 14 12.95 4.93 -1.33
CA PRO A 14 11.63 4.73 -1.96
C PRO A 14 11.39 3.30 -2.44
N GLU A 15 12.39 2.64 -3.03
CA GLU A 15 12.30 1.24 -3.46
C GLU A 15 12.09 0.31 -2.25
N ILE A 16 12.80 0.54 -1.13
CA ILE A 16 12.65 -0.26 0.09
C ILE A 16 11.27 -0.05 0.72
N LEU A 17 10.83 1.20 0.88
CA LEU A 17 9.53 1.53 1.46
C LEU A 17 8.39 0.95 0.60
N GLY A 18 8.46 1.13 -0.72
CA GLY A 18 7.45 0.58 -1.62
C GLY A 18 7.37 -0.95 -1.57
N LEU A 19 8.51 -1.64 -1.49
CA LEU A 19 8.54 -3.09 -1.29
C LEU A 19 7.97 -3.51 0.07
N ALA A 20 8.32 -2.79 1.14
CA ALA A 20 7.84 -3.09 2.49
C ALA A 20 6.32 -2.93 2.59
N PHE A 21 5.78 -1.80 2.14
CA PHE A 21 4.34 -1.56 2.12
C PHE A 21 3.61 -2.54 1.18
N GLY A 22 4.17 -2.82 0.00
CA GLY A 22 3.62 -3.83 -0.90
C GLY A 22 3.54 -5.22 -0.25
N ALA A 23 4.59 -5.65 0.45
CA ALA A 23 4.60 -6.92 1.16
C ALA A 23 3.58 -6.95 2.31
N VAL A 24 3.50 -5.88 3.11
CA VAL A 24 2.54 -5.78 4.22
C VAL A 24 1.10 -5.85 3.71
N TYR A 25 0.74 -5.05 2.70
CA TYR A 25 -0.63 -5.08 2.15
C TYR A 25 -1.00 -6.44 1.55
N LEU A 26 -0.05 -7.08 0.84
CA LEU A 26 -0.28 -8.42 0.32
C LEU A 26 -0.53 -9.43 1.44
N LEU A 27 0.29 -9.40 2.49
CA LEU A 27 0.13 -10.30 3.64
C LEU A 27 -1.20 -10.05 4.36
N VAL A 28 -1.57 -8.77 4.59
CA VAL A 28 -2.84 -8.40 5.21
C VAL A 28 -4.01 -8.93 4.40
N GLY A 29 -4.04 -8.72 3.07
CA GLY A 29 -5.13 -9.21 2.25
C GLY A 29 -5.23 -10.74 2.21
N ILE A 30 -4.09 -11.45 2.18
CA ILE A 30 -4.07 -12.92 2.23
C ILE A 30 -4.56 -13.42 3.61
N VAL A 31 -4.03 -12.86 4.70
CA VAL A 31 -4.43 -13.24 6.07
C VAL A 31 -5.88 -12.90 6.33
N GLY A 32 -6.39 -11.79 5.79
CA GLY A 32 -7.78 -11.35 5.95
C GLY A 32 -8.78 -12.35 5.37
N PHE A 33 -8.44 -13.08 4.29
CA PHE A 33 -9.29 -14.17 3.79
C PHE A 33 -9.42 -15.36 4.77
N PHE A 34 -8.47 -15.54 5.69
CA PHE A 34 -8.61 -16.54 6.77
C PHE A 34 -9.52 -16.06 7.91
N VAL A 35 -9.81 -14.75 7.97
CA VAL A 35 -10.75 -14.15 8.93
C VAL A 35 -12.15 -14.08 8.34
N THR A 36 -12.26 -13.55 7.12
CA THR A 36 -13.53 -13.22 6.44
C THR A 36 -14.13 -14.38 5.66
N GLY A 37 -13.34 -15.41 5.32
CA GLY A 37 -13.81 -16.44 4.40
C GLY A 37 -13.99 -15.92 2.96
N PHE A 38 -14.83 -16.59 2.18
CA PHE A 38 -15.07 -16.25 0.76
C PHE A 38 -16.55 -16.02 0.44
N ASP A 39 -17.41 -16.07 1.46
CA ASP A 39 -18.80 -15.69 1.40
C ASP A 39 -18.98 -14.18 1.58
N ASP A 40 -20.14 -13.69 1.16
CA ASP A 40 -20.58 -12.29 1.21
C ASP A 40 -19.47 -11.23 1.05
N PHE A 41 -18.86 -11.21 -0.13
CA PHE A 41 -17.67 -10.42 -0.45
C PHE A 41 -17.78 -8.91 -0.18
N PHE A 42 -19.01 -8.38 -0.17
CA PHE A 42 -19.30 -6.96 0.01
C PHE A 42 -20.07 -6.68 1.31
N ALA A 43 -19.98 -7.61 2.28
CA ALA A 43 -20.58 -7.42 3.59
C ALA A 43 -20.09 -6.12 4.24
N HIS A 44 -20.98 -5.45 4.96
CA HIS A 44 -20.72 -4.22 5.72
C HIS A 44 -21.05 -4.45 7.19
N ASP A 45 -20.44 -3.68 8.09
CA ASP A 45 -20.58 -3.82 9.54
C ASP A 45 -20.34 -5.27 10.01
N THR A 46 -19.35 -5.94 9.40
CA THR A 46 -19.11 -7.38 9.57
C THR A 46 -18.72 -7.72 11.01
N ASN A 47 -18.17 -6.75 11.75
CA ASN A 47 -17.43 -6.97 13.01
C ASN A 47 -16.24 -7.94 12.85
N GLU A 48 -15.86 -8.28 11.62
CA GLU A 48 -14.70 -9.11 11.31
C GLU A 48 -13.49 -8.19 11.23
N THR A 49 -12.58 -8.35 12.20
CA THR A 49 -11.45 -7.44 12.34
C THR A 49 -10.12 -8.18 12.29
N LEU A 50 -9.14 -7.55 11.64
CA LEU A 50 -7.74 -7.95 11.73
C LEU A 50 -6.96 -6.90 12.52
N LEU A 51 -6.51 -7.29 13.72
CA LEU A 51 -6.01 -6.41 14.78
C LEU A 51 -7.08 -5.42 15.28
N TRP A 52 -7.46 -4.45 14.45
CA TRP A 52 -8.46 -3.40 14.73
C TRP A 52 -9.17 -2.89 13.46
N PHE A 53 -8.69 -3.32 12.29
CA PHE A 53 -9.15 -2.90 10.98
C PHE A 53 -10.28 -3.81 10.54
N GLU A 54 -11.39 -3.21 10.16
CA GLU A 54 -12.53 -3.99 9.69
C GLU A 54 -12.32 -4.34 8.22
N ILE A 55 -12.63 -5.59 7.90
CA ILE A 55 -12.35 -6.16 6.60
C ILE A 55 -13.53 -6.99 6.13
N ASN A 56 -13.70 -7.03 4.81
CA ASN A 56 -14.54 -7.98 4.10
C ASN A 56 -13.75 -8.58 2.92
N GLY A 57 -14.36 -9.49 2.17
CA GLY A 57 -13.73 -10.11 1.01
C GLY A 57 -13.19 -9.10 -0.02
N MET A 58 -13.95 -8.04 -0.32
CA MET A 58 -13.56 -7.02 -1.29
C MET A 58 -12.40 -6.15 -0.78
N HIS A 59 -12.39 -5.77 0.50
CA HIS A 59 -11.30 -5.02 1.12
C HIS A 59 -10.00 -5.82 1.09
N ASN A 60 -10.07 -7.14 1.32
CA ASN A 60 -8.93 -8.05 1.17
C ASN A 60 -8.41 -8.11 -0.27
N VAL A 61 -9.29 -8.10 -1.28
CA VAL A 61 -8.86 -8.01 -2.69
C VAL A 61 -8.14 -6.69 -2.96
N VAL A 62 -8.66 -5.57 -2.46
CA VAL A 62 -8.00 -4.26 -2.60
C VAL A 62 -6.59 -4.31 -2.00
N HIS A 63 -6.44 -4.86 -0.79
CA HIS A 63 -5.13 -5.06 -0.15
C HIS A 63 -4.18 -5.91 -1.00
N ILE A 64 -4.65 -7.02 -1.58
CA ILE A 64 -3.83 -7.87 -2.46
C ILE A 64 -3.39 -7.11 -3.71
N VAL A 65 -4.30 -6.38 -4.37
CA VAL A 65 -3.98 -5.62 -5.60
C VAL A 65 -2.94 -4.55 -5.32
N ILE A 66 -3.12 -3.78 -4.23
CA ILE A 66 -2.14 -2.78 -3.78
C ILE A 66 -0.80 -3.45 -3.45
N GLY A 67 -0.84 -4.58 -2.74
CA GLY A 67 0.35 -5.33 -2.36
C GLY A 67 1.16 -5.82 -3.56
N ILE A 68 0.50 -6.44 -4.54
CA ILE A 68 1.11 -6.88 -5.80
C ILE A 68 1.70 -5.69 -6.56
N ALA A 69 0.96 -4.58 -6.69
CA ALA A 69 1.45 -3.37 -7.35
C ALA A 69 2.75 -2.86 -6.68
N GLY A 70 2.81 -2.86 -5.34
CA GLY A 70 4.01 -2.47 -4.59
C GLY A 70 5.21 -3.36 -4.88
N LEU A 71 5.03 -4.69 -4.89
CA LEU A 71 6.09 -5.65 -5.18
C LEU A 71 6.62 -5.57 -6.62
N LEU A 72 5.74 -5.27 -7.58
CA LEU A 72 6.09 -5.16 -8.99
C LEU A 72 6.78 -3.83 -9.31
N LEU A 73 6.21 -2.72 -8.87
CA LEU A 73 6.64 -1.38 -9.24
C LEU A 73 7.88 -0.93 -8.46
N SER A 74 8.06 -1.37 -7.21
CA SER A 74 9.14 -0.88 -6.33
C SER A 74 10.52 -1.52 -6.62
N ARG A 75 10.66 -2.20 -7.77
CA ARG A 75 11.95 -2.76 -8.25
C ARG A 75 12.88 -1.71 -8.85
N THR A 76 12.34 -0.54 -9.20
CA THR A 76 13.09 0.61 -9.71
C THR A 76 12.62 1.88 -9.03
N LEU A 77 13.46 2.91 -8.98
CA LEU A 77 13.11 4.18 -8.34
C LEU A 77 11.91 4.85 -9.04
N ALA A 78 11.87 4.82 -10.38
CA ALA A 78 10.74 5.37 -11.13
C ALA A 78 9.44 4.63 -10.80
N GLY A 79 9.46 3.29 -10.79
CA GLY A 79 8.29 2.51 -10.42
C GLY A 79 7.89 2.68 -8.94
N ALA A 80 8.85 2.77 -8.02
CA ALA A 80 8.57 3.07 -6.61
C ALA A 80 7.86 4.42 -6.46
N ARG A 81 8.26 5.44 -7.23
CA ARG A 81 7.56 6.74 -7.23
C ARG A 81 6.16 6.65 -7.81
N THR A 82 5.96 5.87 -8.87
CA THR A 82 4.61 5.58 -9.40
C THR A 82 3.75 4.91 -8.33
N TYR A 83 4.29 3.91 -7.63
CA TYR A 83 3.58 3.26 -6.51
C TYR A 83 3.26 4.25 -5.38
N GLY A 84 4.20 5.15 -5.03
CA GLY A 84 3.95 6.23 -4.08
C GLY A 84 2.77 7.12 -4.47
N TRP A 85 2.65 7.50 -5.74
CA TRP A 85 1.49 8.25 -6.23
C TRP A 85 0.19 7.45 -6.21
N LEU A 86 0.24 6.16 -6.55
CA LEU A 86 -0.91 5.26 -6.44
C LEU A 86 -1.39 5.16 -4.99
N LEU A 87 -0.47 5.03 -4.03
CA LEU A 87 -0.81 5.06 -2.61
C LEU A 87 -1.39 6.42 -2.21
N ALA A 88 -0.75 7.52 -2.57
CA ALA A 88 -1.19 8.87 -2.22
C ALA A 88 -2.60 9.16 -2.70
N VAL A 89 -2.87 8.95 -3.99
CA VAL A 89 -4.18 9.25 -4.59
C VAL A 89 -5.23 8.22 -4.17
N GLY A 90 -4.89 6.92 -4.24
CA GLY A 90 -5.81 5.85 -3.92
C GLY A 90 -6.28 5.89 -2.46
N TYR A 91 -5.35 6.05 -1.51
CA TYR A 91 -5.71 6.09 -0.10
C TYR A 91 -6.27 7.45 0.33
N ALA A 92 -5.95 8.56 -0.34
CA ALA A 92 -6.68 9.81 -0.12
C ALA A 92 -8.14 9.69 -0.58
N ALA A 93 -8.40 9.01 -1.70
CA ALA A 93 -9.76 8.72 -2.15
C ALA A 93 -10.47 7.77 -1.18
N ALA A 94 -9.81 6.72 -0.71
CA ALA A 94 -10.34 5.80 0.30
C ALA A 94 -10.65 6.52 1.63
N PHE A 95 -9.83 7.49 2.01
CA PHE A 95 -10.08 8.33 3.19
C PHE A 95 -11.35 9.18 3.02
N VAL A 96 -11.49 9.86 1.88
CA VAL A 96 -12.69 10.66 1.58
C VAL A 96 -13.94 9.78 1.52
N TYR A 97 -13.82 8.57 0.95
CA TYR A 97 -14.88 7.58 0.96
C TYR A 97 -15.26 7.17 2.39
N GLY A 98 -14.30 6.84 3.25
CA GLY A 98 -14.57 6.47 4.64
C GLY A 98 -15.25 7.59 5.44
N LEU A 99 -14.97 8.86 5.16
CA LEU A 99 -15.65 9.99 5.80
C LEU A 99 -17.18 10.02 5.58
N ILE A 100 -17.66 9.40 4.51
CA ILE A 100 -19.09 9.37 4.15
C ILE A 100 -19.71 7.97 4.20
N ALA A 101 -18.91 6.90 4.20
CA ALA A 101 -19.37 5.52 4.10
C ALA A 101 -19.46 4.78 5.45
N ILE A 102 -18.67 5.16 6.46
CA ILE A 102 -18.64 4.42 7.74
C ILE A 102 -20.06 4.34 8.35
N GLY A 103 -20.51 3.11 8.64
CA GLY A 103 -21.81 2.82 9.24
C GLY A 103 -22.98 2.84 8.25
N GLU A 104 -22.70 2.96 6.95
CA GLU A 104 -23.71 2.93 5.90
C GLU A 104 -23.77 1.55 5.23
N THR A 105 -24.99 1.11 4.86
CA THR A 105 -25.19 -0.21 4.24
C THR A 105 -24.58 -0.36 2.85
N TRP A 106 -24.19 0.76 2.23
CA TRP A 106 -23.51 0.79 0.94
C TRP A 106 -21.98 0.78 1.08
N ASP A 107 -21.45 0.66 2.31
CA ASP A 107 -20.03 0.53 2.54
C ASP A 107 -19.49 -0.83 2.07
N PHE A 108 -19.18 -0.91 0.78
CA PHE A 108 -18.74 -2.14 0.14
C PHE A 108 -17.33 -2.61 0.57
N LEU A 109 -16.62 -1.82 1.38
CA LEU A 109 -15.31 -2.18 1.94
C LEU A 109 -15.34 -2.46 3.45
N SER A 110 -16.49 -2.25 4.11
CA SER A 110 -16.62 -2.36 5.57
C SER A 110 -15.53 -1.56 6.30
N ILE A 111 -15.33 -0.30 5.90
CA ILE A 111 -14.31 0.58 6.47
C ILE A 111 -14.78 1.04 7.83
N ASN A 112 -13.92 0.92 8.84
CA ASN A 112 -14.17 1.51 10.15
C ASN A 112 -13.32 2.79 10.38
N ALA A 113 -13.45 3.38 11.57
CA ALA A 113 -12.70 4.59 11.92
C ALA A 113 -11.17 4.39 11.94
N ALA A 114 -10.70 3.21 12.37
CA ALA A 114 -9.27 2.88 12.38
C ALA A 114 -8.73 2.75 10.95
N ASP A 115 -9.47 2.09 10.06
CA ASP A 115 -9.16 2.02 8.62
C ASP A 115 -9.02 3.42 8.02
N ASN A 116 -9.95 4.31 8.34
CA ASN A 116 -9.93 5.66 7.78
C ASN A 116 -8.67 6.45 8.22
N VAL A 117 -8.24 6.29 9.49
CA VAL A 117 -6.97 6.87 9.96
C VAL A 117 -5.78 6.25 9.24
N LEU A 118 -5.79 4.92 9.03
CA LEU A 118 -4.73 4.25 8.28
C LEU A 118 -4.70 4.73 6.82
N HIS A 119 -5.84 5.00 6.19
CA HIS A 119 -5.90 5.50 4.83
C HIS A 119 -5.19 6.84 4.68
N ILE A 120 -5.51 7.83 5.52
CA ILE A 120 -4.81 9.12 5.42
C ILE A 120 -3.32 8.98 5.74
N ALA A 121 -2.93 8.13 6.69
CA ALA A 121 -1.53 7.86 7.00
C ALA A 121 -0.80 7.21 5.81
N THR A 122 -1.38 6.21 5.16
CA THR A 122 -0.82 5.57 3.97
C THR A 122 -0.73 6.54 2.78
N ALA A 123 -1.71 7.43 2.62
CA ALA A 123 -1.65 8.46 1.58
C ALA A 123 -0.42 9.37 1.77
N LEU A 124 -0.14 9.79 3.02
CA LEU A 124 1.03 10.59 3.35
C LEU A 124 2.34 9.82 3.11
N VAL A 125 2.39 8.54 3.47
CA VAL A 125 3.54 7.67 3.13
C VAL A 125 3.74 7.59 1.62
N GLY A 126 2.65 7.46 0.86
CA GLY A 126 2.68 7.48 -0.60
C GLY A 126 3.35 8.73 -1.16
N LEU A 127 2.97 9.91 -0.63
CA LEU A 127 3.59 11.19 -1.00
C LEU A 127 5.09 11.22 -0.65
N VAL A 128 5.49 10.69 0.51
CA VAL A 128 6.89 10.57 0.88
C VAL A 128 7.65 9.70 -0.13
N ILE A 129 7.13 8.52 -0.46
CA ILE A 129 7.76 7.62 -1.46
C ILE A 129 7.87 8.31 -2.82
N ALA A 130 6.83 9.00 -3.25
CA ALA A 130 6.76 9.67 -4.56
C ALA A 130 7.74 10.85 -4.69
N LEU A 131 7.86 11.66 -3.64
CA LEU A 131 8.53 12.96 -3.70
C LEU A 131 9.93 12.97 -3.07
N MET A 132 10.31 11.93 -2.30
CA MET A 132 11.59 11.91 -1.61
C MET A 132 12.78 12.06 -2.60
N PRO A 133 13.68 13.03 -2.35
CA PRO A 133 14.92 13.15 -3.09
C PRO A 133 15.83 11.94 -2.84
N VAL A 134 16.37 11.36 -3.91
CA VAL A 134 17.41 10.32 -3.81
C VAL A 134 18.74 10.94 -4.21
N ARG A 135 19.72 10.88 -3.32
CA ARG A 135 21.08 11.38 -3.61
C ARG A 135 21.76 10.39 -4.53
N ASN A 136 22.14 10.83 -5.73
CA ASN A 136 23.07 10.06 -6.55
C ASN A 136 24.48 10.29 -5.98
N ALA A 137 25.20 9.22 -5.66
CA ALA A 137 26.61 9.29 -5.25
C ALA A 137 27.49 9.63 -6.47
N VAL A 138 27.33 10.83 -7.01
CA VAL A 138 28.17 11.39 -8.07
C VAL A 138 28.30 12.87 -7.75
N ASP A 139 29.27 13.24 -6.89
CA ASP A 139 29.84 14.60 -6.81
C ASP A 139 31.06 14.66 -5.85
N SER A 140 31.94 13.66 -5.87
CA SER A 140 33.19 13.69 -5.07
C SER A 140 34.46 13.41 -5.88
N ARG A 141 34.44 13.67 -7.20
CA ARG A 141 35.63 13.57 -8.08
C ARG A 141 35.75 14.70 -9.10
N ARG A 142 35.63 15.95 -8.67
CA ARG A 142 36.13 17.10 -9.45
C ARG A 142 37.00 17.97 -8.56
#